data_AF-A0A2H9T7J8-F1
#
_entry.id   AF-A0A2H9T7J8-F1
#
_cell.length_a   1.000
_cell.length_b   1.000
_cell.length_c   1.000
_cell.angle_alpha   90.00
_cell.angle_beta   90.00
_cell.angle_gamma   90.00
#
_symmetry.space_group_name_H-M   'P 1'
#
loop_
_entity.id
_entity.type
_entity.pdbx_description
1 polymer ?
#
loop_
_entity_poly.entity_id
_entity_poly.type
_entity_poly.pdbx_seq_one_letter_code
_entity_poly.pdbx_strand_id
1 'polypeptide(L)'
;MEFFYYWFHRVSHRVRWFWCAHVVHHSGETMNMSTAMRQSLTYTLNASHFFWVPLILFGFEPRWVMLALAVNLAYQYFVHTEAIRRLPDWFEFVFNTPSHHRAHHGRNREYIDKNYGGILIIFDRIFGTFEPEAAPVNYGIPKPVNSYNILTLNFHEWRAMFRDARQADSWRQRLGFLFMPPQWREKPSLSAKIQSE
;
A
#
# COMPACT_ATOMS: atom_id res chain seq x y z
N MET A 1 1.55 14.97 -10.44
CA MET A 1 1.43 13.50 -10.48
C MET A 1 2.02 12.88 -9.22
N GLU A 2 3.34 12.93 -9.02
CA GLU A 2 4.04 12.22 -7.94
C GLU A 2 3.52 12.48 -6.51
N PHE A 3 3.16 13.73 -6.18
CA PHE A 3 2.54 14.05 -4.89
C PHE A 3 1.22 13.29 -4.66
N PHE A 4 0.36 13.24 -5.68
CA PHE A 4 -0.92 12.52 -5.61
C PHE A 4 -0.71 11.01 -5.57
N TYR A 5 0.29 10.50 -6.28
CA TYR A 5 0.67 9.09 -6.22
C TYR A 5 1.14 8.70 -4.83
N TYR A 6 2.00 9.50 -4.19
CA TYR A 6 2.45 9.27 -2.81
C TYR A 6 1.26 9.13 -1.85
N TRP A 7 0.28 10.05 -1.93
CA TRP A 7 -0.90 9.99 -1.07
C TRP A 7 -1.82 8.82 -1.39
N PHE A 8 -2.04 8.53 -2.68
CA PHE A 8 -2.77 7.33 -3.10
C PHE A 8 -2.14 6.07 -2.48
N HIS A 9 -0.83 5.94 -2.62
CA HIS A 9 -0.11 4.74 -2.19
C HIS A 9 -0.06 4.64 -0.67
N ARG A 10 0.23 5.75 0.02
CA ARG A 10 0.18 5.82 1.48
C ARG A 10 -1.21 5.50 2.04
N VAL A 11 -2.28 6.06 1.47
CA VAL A 11 -3.65 5.73 1.89
C VAL A 11 -3.97 4.26 1.63
N SER A 12 -3.46 3.70 0.53
CA SER A 12 -3.60 2.27 0.21
C SER A 12 -2.97 1.34 1.24
N HIS A 13 -1.97 1.78 1.98
CA HIS A 13 -1.40 1.01 3.10
C HIS A 13 -2.04 1.36 4.46
N ARG A 14 -2.46 2.62 4.65
CA ARG A 14 -2.85 3.16 5.96
C ARG A 14 -4.35 3.16 6.23
N VAL A 15 -5.19 2.87 5.25
CA VAL A 15 -6.65 2.81 5.38
C VAL A 15 -7.13 1.45 4.89
N ARG A 16 -7.73 0.64 5.78
CA ARG A 16 -8.06 -0.77 5.49
C ARG A 16 -8.92 -0.95 4.25
N TRP A 17 -9.88 -0.06 4.00
CA TRP A 17 -10.68 -0.05 2.77
C TRP A 17 -9.82 -0.05 1.50
N PHE A 18 -8.80 0.82 1.43
CA PHE A 18 -7.92 0.89 0.26
C PHE A 18 -6.92 -0.26 0.25
N TRP A 19 -6.46 -0.69 1.43
CA TRP A 19 -5.62 -1.90 1.57
C TRP A 19 -6.28 -3.14 1.01
N CYS A 20 -7.60 -3.29 1.11
CA CYS A 20 -8.32 -4.43 0.53
C CYS A 20 -8.09 -4.58 -0.99
N ALA A 21 -7.86 -3.48 -1.72
CA ALA A 21 -7.50 -3.52 -3.14
C ALA A 21 -5.98 -3.54 -3.39
N HIS A 22 -5.16 -3.23 -2.39
CA HIS A 22 -3.72 -3.15 -2.53
C HIS A 22 -3.00 -4.44 -2.08
N VAL A 23 -3.56 -5.17 -1.12
CA VAL A 23 -2.97 -6.35 -0.49
C VAL A 23 -2.53 -7.44 -1.48
N VAL A 24 -3.23 -7.60 -2.61
CA VAL A 24 -2.89 -8.60 -3.66
C VAL A 24 -1.49 -8.36 -4.23
N HIS A 25 -1.10 -7.09 -4.33
CA HIS A 25 0.20 -6.66 -4.82
C HIS A 25 1.33 -7.12 -3.89
N HIS A 26 1.13 -6.97 -2.57
CA HIS A 26 2.09 -7.33 -1.53
C HIS A 26 2.02 -8.79 -1.07
N SER A 27 1.00 -9.55 -1.49
CA SER A 27 0.78 -10.91 -0.96
C SER A 27 1.81 -11.93 -1.46
N GLY A 28 2.62 -11.60 -2.45
CA GLY A 28 3.64 -12.50 -3.01
C GLY A 28 4.86 -12.59 -2.11
N GLU A 29 5.38 -13.81 -1.90
CA GLU A 29 6.58 -14.04 -1.09
C GLU A 29 7.88 -13.99 -1.91
N THR A 30 7.78 -13.59 -3.18
CA THR A 30 8.92 -13.37 -4.09
C THR A 30 8.73 -12.04 -4.83
N MET A 31 9.85 -11.39 -5.18
CA MET A 31 9.81 -10.10 -5.87
C MET A 31 10.55 -10.15 -7.20
N ASN A 32 9.80 -9.93 -8.28
CA ASN A 32 10.35 -9.74 -9.62
C ASN A 32 9.40 -8.85 -10.42
N MET A 33 9.71 -8.60 -11.71
CA MET A 33 8.91 -7.66 -12.50
C MET A 33 7.43 -8.07 -12.62
N SER A 34 7.10 -9.36 -12.52
CA SER A 34 5.70 -9.82 -12.52
C SER A 34 4.93 -9.38 -11.27
N THR A 35 5.60 -9.04 -10.17
CA THR A 35 4.98 -8.44 -8.97
C THR A 35 4.23 -7.15 -9.33
N ALA A 36 4.77 -6.36 -10.27
CA ALA A 36 4.10 -5.15 -10.76
C ALA A 36 2.73 -5.45 -11.40
N MET A 37 2.55 -6.64 -11.99
CA MET A 37 1.31 -7.06 -12.65
C MET A 37 0.29 -7.68 -11.69
N ARG A 38 0.65 -7.91 -10.42
CA ARG A 38 -0.26 -8.44 -9.39
C ARG A 38 -1.21 -7.37 -8.85
N GLN A 39 -2.00 -6.77 -9.74
CA GLN A 39 -2.98 -5.75 -9.39
C GLN A 39 -4.32 -6.38 -9.01
N SER A 40 -5.04 -5.75 -8.07
CA SER A 40 -6.37 -6.24 -7.68
C SER A 40 -7.42 -5.89 -8.72
N LEU A 41 -8.40 -6.78 -8.86
CA LEU A 41 -9.65 -6.55 -9.61
C LEU A 41 -10.53 -5.48 -8.96
N THR A 42 -10.24 -5.07 -7.72
CA THR A 42 -11.11 -4.20 -6.91
C THR A 42 -10.68 -2.73 -6.89
N TYR A 43 -9.59 -2.34 -7.58
CA TYR A 43 -9.15 -0.94 -7.66
C TYR A 43 -10.19 0.01 -8.27
N THR A 44 -10.99 -0.46 -9.22
CA THR A 44 -12.08 0.33 -9.80
C THR A 44 -13.20 0.60 -8.78
N LEU A 45 -13.39 -0.30 -7.82
CA LEU A 45 -14.48 -0.25 -6.85
C LEU A 45 -14.11 0.53 -5.57
N ASN A 46 -12.83 0.56 -5.21
CA ASN A 46 -12.39 1.15 -3.95
C ASN A 46 -12.19 2.68 -4.00
N ALA A 47 -12.60 3.35 -5.09
CA ALA A 47 -12.49 4.80 -5.27
C ALA A 47 -11.06 5.37 -5.39
N SER A 48 -10.04 4.54 -5.66
CA SER A 48 -8.65 5.02 -5.84
C SER A 48 -8.47 6.01 -7.01
N HIS A 49 -9.36 5.99 -7.99
CA HIS A 49 -9.31 6.88 -9.15
C HIS A 49 -9.51 8.36 -8.77
N PHE A 50 -10.13 8.65 -7.62
CA PHE A 50 -10.34 10.02 -7.15
C PHE A 50 -9.05 10.74 -6.76
N PHE A 51 -7.94 10.03 -6.54
CA PHE A 51 -6.64 10.69 -6.29
C PHE A 51 -6.13 11.49 -7.49
N TRP A 52 -6.62 11.20 -8.70
CA TRP A 52 -6.23 11.90 -9.93
C TRP A 52 -7.17 13.05 -10.30
N VAL A 53 -8.38 13.07 -9.75
CA VAL A 53 -9.41 14.09 -10.05
C VAL A 53 -8.96 15.52 -9.71
N PRO A 54 -8.25 15.79 -8.59
CA PRO A 54 -7.77 17.14 -8.30
C PRO A 54 -6.87 17.72 -9.40
N LEU A 55 -6.08 16.91 -10.10
CA LEU A 55 -5.29 17.39 -11.24
C LEU A 55 -6.20 17.90 -12.35
N ILE A 56 -7.28 17.19 -12.66
CA ILE A 56 -8.24 17.62 -13.68
C ILE A 56 -8.94 18.92 -13.24
N LEU A 57 -9.33 19.02 -11.97
CA LEU A 57 -9.95 20.22 -11.41
C LEU A 57 -9.02 21.44 -11.40
N PHE A 58 -7.70 21.24 -11.34
CA PHE A 58 -6.69 22.29 -11.51
C PHE A 58 -6.44 22.68 -12.97
N GLY A 59 -7.21 22.14 -13.92
CA GLY A 59 -7.17 22.52 -15.33
C GLY A 59 -6.26 21.66 -16.20
N PHE A 60 -5.69 20.58 -15.68
CA PHE A 60 -4.93 19.63 -16.51
C PHE A 60 -5.89 18.78 -17.35
N GLU A 61 -5.67 18.72 -18.67
CA GLU A 61 -6.48 17.86 -19.53
C GLU A 61 -6.33 16.37 -19.12
N PRO A 62 -7.42 15.58 -19.09
CA PRO A 62 -7.38 14.19 -18.66
C PRO A 62 -6.34 13.32 -19.38
N ARG A 63 -6.11 13.54 -20.67
CA ARG A 63 -5.11 12.78 -21.45
C ARG A 63 -3.68 12.92 -20.89
N TRP A 64 -3.32 14.10 -20.40
CA TRP A 64 -1.99 14.35 -19.83
C TRP A 64 -1.85 13.76 -18.43
N VAL A 65 -2.93 13.78 -17.64
CA VAL A 65 -2.97 13.09 -16.35
C VAL A 65 -2.81 11.58 -16.56
N MET A 66 -3.53 11.00 -17.52
CA MET A 66 -3.44 9.59 -17.85
C MET A 66 -2.06 9.21 -18.41
N LEU A 67 -1.46 10.06 -19.27
CA LEU A 67 -0.10 9.83 -19.76
C LEU A 67 0.92 9.84 -18.62
N ALA A 68 0.85 10.82 -17.72
CA ALA A 68 1.75 10.90 -16.57
C ALA A 68 1.57 9.70 -15.62
N LEU A 69 0.34 9.22 -15.43
CA LEU A 69 0.07 8.02 -14.66
C LEU A 69 0.65 6.77 -15.36
N ALA A 70 0.49 6.66 -16.67
CA ALA A 70 1.08 5.55 -17.45
C ALA A 70 2.61 5.54 -17.37
N VAL A 71 3.26 6.70 -17.46
CA VAL A 71 4.72 6.83 -17.27
C VAL A 71 5.12 6.42 -15.85
N ASN A 72 4.37 6.84 -14.83
CA ASN A 72 4.61 6.44 -13.45
C ASN A 72 4.48 4.91 -13.29
N LEU A 73 3.41 4.29 -13.81
CA LEU A 73 3.21 2.84 -13.73
C LEU A 73 4.28 2.05 -14.53
N ALA A 74 4.72 2.57 -15.67
CA ALA A 74 5.83 2.00 -16.42
C ALA A 74 7.13 2.04 -15.62
N TYR A 75 7.41 3.15 -14.93
CA TYR A 75 8.54 3.22 -14.01
C TYR A 75 8.40 2.22 -12.85
N GLN A 76 7.20 2.13 -12.26
CA GLN A 76 6.91 1.17 -11.19
C GLN A 76 7.25 -0.26 -11.61
N TYR A 77 6.97 -0.65 -12.86
CA TYR A 77 7.34 -1.98 -13.37
C TYR A 77 8.83 -2.30 -13.16
N PHE A 78 9.73 -1.36 -13.51
CA PHE A 78 11.17 -1.59 -13.48
C PHE A 78 11.79 -1.60 -12.08
N VAL A 79 11.16 -0.96 -11.09
CA VAL A 79 11.64 -1.02 -9.71
C VAL A 79 11.28 -2.33 -8.99
N HIS A 80 10.42 -3.17 -9.56
CA HIS A 80 10.14 -4.51 -9.04
C HIS A 80 11.22 -5.51 -9.46
N THR A 81 12.40 -5.44 -8.86
CA THR A 81 13.47 -6.39 -9.15
C THR A 81 14.44 -6.54 -7.98
N GLU A 82 14.97 -7.75 -7.83
CA GLU A 82 16.09 -8.06 -6.93
C GLU A 82 17.45 -7.96 -7.64
N ALA A 83 17.46 -7.86 -8.98
CA ALA A 83 18.69 -7.89 -9.78
C ALA A 83 19.57 -6.64 -9.58
N ILE A 84 18.97 -5.49 -9.26
CA ILE A 84 19.69 -4.23 -9.03
C ILE A 84 19.73 -3.96 -7.53
N ARG A 85 20.89 -4.20 -6.89
CA ARG A 85 21.04 -4.01 -5.44
C ARG A 85 20.96 -2.55 -5.02
N ARG A 86 21.81 -1.69 -5.56
CA ARG A 86 21.86 -0.25 -5.22
C ARG A 86 22.17 0.56 -6.46
N LEU A 87 21.72 1.81 -6.46
CA LEU A 87 22.08 2.84 -7.42
C LEU A 87 22.92 3.92 -6.71
N PRO A 88 23.61 4.81 -7.46
CA PRO A 88 24.39 5.89 -6.85
C PRO A 88 23.57 6.74 -5.87
N ASP A 89 24.19 7.18 -4.77
CA ASP A 89 23.50 7.86 -3.66
C ASP A 89 22.68 9.08 -4.10
N TRP A 90 23.18 9.87 -5.05
CA TRP A 90 22.45 11.03 -5.58
C TRP A 90 21.15 10.63 -6.28
N PHE A 91 21.13 9.45 -6.92
CA PHE A 91 19.96 8.93 -7.60
C PHE A 91 18.97 8.38 -6.57
N GLU A 92 19.46 7.60 -5.59
CA GLU A 92 18.65 7.11 -4.47
C GLU A 92 18.13 8.22 -3.55
N PHE A 93 18.75 9.40 -3.57
CA PHE A 93 18.24 10.55 -2.85
C PHE A 93 16.95 11.09 -3.46
N VAL A 94 16.83 11.08 -4.80
CA VAL A 94 15.75 11.73 -5.57
C VAL A 94 14.69 10.74 -6.03
N PHE A 95 15.10 9.59 -6.54
CA PHE A 95 14.24 8.62 -7.22
C PHE A 95 13.93 7.41 -6.34
N ASN A 96 12.75 6.85 -6.52
CA ASN A 96 12.42 5.53 -5.99
C ASN A 96 13.23 4.49 -6.78
N THR A 97 13.92 3.57 -6.10
CA THR A 97 14.83 2.63 -6.75
C THR A 97 14.40 1.21 -6.42
N PRO A 98 14.96 0.20 -7.11
CA PRO A 98 14.71 -1.19 -6.74
C PRO A 98 14.98 -1.48 -5.26
N SER A 99 15.98 -0.83 -4.65
CA SER A 99 16.26 -0.98 -3.22
C SER A 99 15.15 -0.43 -2.32
N HIS A 100 14.71 0.81 -2.58
CA HIS A 100 13.61 1.42 -1.83
C HIS A 100 12.31 0.63 -1.99
N HIS A 101 12.05 0.13 -3.20
CA HIS A 101 10.83 -0.60 -3.52
C HIS A 101 10.84 -2.04 -2.97
N ARG A 102 12.00 -2.69 -2.90
CA ARG A 102 12.13 -3.95 -2.14
C ARG A 102 11.82 -3.73 -0.67
N ALA A 103 12.43 -2.71 -0.04
CA ALA A 103 12.11 -2.37 1.34
C ALA A 103 10.61 -2.11 1.50
N HIS A 104 9.98 -1.35 0.61
CA HIS A 104 8.53 -1.13 0.61
C HIS A 104 7.69 -2.44 0.60
N HIS A 105 8.12 -3.43 -0.18
CA HIS A 105 7.47 -4.74 -0.27
C HIS A 105 7.77 -5.67 0.92
N GLY A 106 8.62 -5.24 1.84
CA GLY A 106 9.04 -6.03 3.00
C GLY A 106 7.98 -6.13 4.10
N ARG A 107 7.79 -7.34 4.63
CA ARG A 107 7.05 -7.57 5.88
C ARG A 107 7.91 -7.45 7.13
N ASN A 108 9.19 -7.12 7.01
CA ASN A 108 10.06 -6.82 8.15
C ASN A 108 9.49 -5.63 8.92
N ARG A 109 9.68 -5.62 10.24
CA ARG A 109 9.09 -4.59 11.12
C ARG A 109 9.53 -3.17 10.75
N GLU A 110 10.78 -2.98 10.35
CA GLU A 110 11.37 -1.72 9.92
C GLU A 110 10.79 -1.19 8.60
N TYR A 111 10.28 -2.09 7.75
CA TYR A 111 9.85 -1.83 6.40
C TYR A 111 8.33 -1.65 6.24
N ILE A 112 7.55 -2.08 7.24
CA ILE A 112 6.11 -1.85 7.27
C ILE A 112 5.81 -0.34 7.20
N ASP A 113 4.91 0.04 6.30
CA ASP A 113 4.41 1.40 6.16
C ASP A 113 5.51 2.43 5.78
N LYS A 114 6.41 2.04 4.87
CA LYS A 114 7.53 2.86 4.38
C LYS A 114 7.55 2.99 2.86
N ASN A 115 8.24 4.01 2.34
CA ASN A 115 8.60 4.16 0.93
C ASN A 115 7.42 4.11 -0.06
N TYR A 116 6.48 5.03 0.07
CA TYR A 116 5.27 5.11 -0.77
C TYR A 116 5.46 5.78 -2.13
N GLY A 117 6.63 6.40 -2.38
CA GLY A 117 6.93 7.17 -3.57
C GLY A 117 6.73 6.40 -4.87
N GLY A 118 6.25 7.11 -5.89
CA GLY A 118 6.14 6.59 -7.25
C GLY A 118 7.49 6.56 -7.94
N ILE A 119 7.71 7.48 -8.87
CA ILE A 119 9.03 7.74 -9.46
C ILE A 119 9.94 8.45 -8.44
N LEU A 120 9.39 9.38 -7.66
CA LEU A 120 10.17 10.19 -6.72
C LEU A 120 10.03 9.69 -5.28
N ILE A 121 11.17 9.46 -4.62
CA ILE A 121 11.25 9.08 -3.20
C ILE A 121 11.24 10.31 -2.26
N ILE A 122 11.34 11.52 -2.82
CA ILE A 122 11.44 12.77 -2.07
C ILE A 122 10.25 12.96 -1.11
N PHE A 123 9.04 12.55 -1.50
CA PHE A 123 7.87 12.69 -0.62
C PHE A 123 7.98 11.82 0.63
N ASP A 124 8.59 10.64 0.55
CA ASP A 124 8.88 9.83 1.74
C ASP A 124 9.86 10.51 2.68
N ARG A 125 10.84 11.24 2.14
CA ARG A 125 11.78 12.02 2.95
C ARG A 125 11.07 13.20 3.62
N ILE A 126 10.25 13.95 2.87
CA ILE A 126 9.50 15.11 3.39
C ILE A 126 8.52 14.69 4.49
N PHE A 127 7.84 13.57 4.31
CA PHE A 127 6.78 13.12 5.23
C PHE A 127 7.26 12.08 6.26
N GLY A 128 8.57 11.81 6.34
CA GLY A 128 9.17 10.92 7.34
C GLY A 128 8.84 9.44 7.18
N THR A 129 8.52 8.99 5.97
CA THR A 129 8.21 7.59 5.64
C THR A 129 9.33 6.88 4.87
N PHE A 130 10.47 7.54 4.66
CA PHE A 130 11.64 6.93 4.02
C PHE A 130 12.30 5.90 4.95
N GLU A 131 12.69 4.76 4.38
CA GLU A 131 13.49 3.72 5.03
C GLU A 131 14.46 3.10 4.00
N PRO A 132 15.78 3.12 4.22
CA PRO A 132 16.71 2.43 3.34
C PRO A 132 16.62 0.90 3.52
N GLU A 133 16.93 0.13 2.48
CA GLU A 133 17.09 -1.33 2.61
C GLU A 133 18.39 -1.66 3.37
N ALA A 134 18.33 -1.65 4.69
CA ALA A 134 19.48 -1.88 5.58
C ALA A 134 19.70 -3.37 5.91
N ALA A 135 18.65 -4.19 5.80
CA ALA A 135 18.62 -5.62 6.09
C ALA A 135 17.93 -6.42 4.98
N PRO A 136 18.19 -7.75 4.86
CA PRO A 136 17.48 -8.61 3.91
C PRO A 136 15.96 -8.50 4.04
N VAL A 137 15.28 -8.40 2.90
CA VAL A 137 13.84 -8.22 2.84
C VAL A 137 13.15 -9.58 2.85
N ASN A 138 12.20 -9.75 3.78
CA ASN A 138 11.24 -10.85 3.76
C ASN A 138 9.96 -10.33 3.08
N TYR A 139 9.57 -10.92 1.96
CA TYR A 139 8.37 -10.50 1.22
C TYR A 139 7.09 -11.15 1.75
N GLY A 140 5.97 -10.70 1.19
CA GLY A 140 4.64 -11.16 1.54
C GLY A 140 3.95 -10.23 2.53
N ILE A 141 2.84 -10.70 3.08
CA ILE A 141 2.08 -9.98 4.11
C ILE A 141 2.22 -10.69 5.46
N PRO A 142 2.03 -9.99 6.60
CA PRO A 142 2.15 -10.60 7.94
C PRO A 142 1.22 -11.81 8.17
N LYS A 143 0.09 -11.87 7.46
CA LYS A 143 -0.85 -13.00 7.50
C LYS A 143 -1.00 -13.59 6.09
N PRO A 144 -0.21 -14.61 5.73
CA PRO A 144 -0.26 -15.20 4.39
C PRO A 144 -1.64 -15.75 4.03
N VAL A 145 -2.06 -15.57 2.77
CA VAL A 145 -3.35 -16.05 2.25
C VAL A 145 -3.31 -17.56 1.91
N ASN A 146 -2.13 -18.09 1.59
CA ASN A 146 -1.89 -19.50 1.24
C ASN A 146 -2.85 -20.03 0.16
N SER A 147 -3.06 -19.27 -0.91
CA SER A 147 -3.95 -19.64 -2.01
C SER A 147 -3.48 -19.08 -3.35
N TYR A 148 -3.72 -19.83 -4.41
CA TYR A 148 -3.54 -19.38 -5.81
C TYR A 148 -4.86 -18.99 -6.47
N ASN A 149 -5.99 -19.13 -5.77
CA ASN A 149 -7.30 -18.81 -6.32
C ASN A 149 -7.47 -17.28 -6.41
N ILE A 150 -7.67 -16.76 -7.63
CA ILE A 150 -7.74 -15.33 -7.92
C ILE A 150 -8.84 -14.63 -7.09
N LEU A 151 -10.00 -15.28 -6.92
CA LEU A 151 -11.09 -14.72 -6.13
C LEU A 151 -10.71 -14.65 -4.64
N THR A 152 -10.05 -15.70 -4.12
CA THR A 152 -9.59 -15.71 -2.72
C THR A 152 -8.57 -14.60 -2.49
N LEU A 153 -7.56 -14.48 -3.35
CA LEU A 153 -6.56 -13.43 -3.26
C LEU A 153 -7.19 -12.03 -3.27
N ASN A 154 -8.15 -11.78 -4.17
CA ASN A 154 -8.79 -10.46 -4.29
C ASN A 154 -9.81 -10.14 -3.20
N PHE A 155 -10.50 -11.13 -2.62
CA PHE A 155 -11.63 -10.88 -1.74
C PHE A 155 -11.42 -11.29 -0.27
N HIS A 156 -10.30 -11.93 0.09
CA HIS A 156 -10.06 -12.35 1.48
C HIS A 156 -10.09 -11.18 2.47
N GLU A 157 -9.40 -10.08 2.17
CA GLU A 157 -9.31 -8.93 3.08
C GLU A 157 -10.63 -8.15 3.13
N TRP A 158 -11.34 -8.03 2.01
CA TRP A 158 -12.71 -7.48 1.99
C TRP A 158 -13.64 -8.27 2.91
N ARG A 159 -13.64 -9.60 2.81
CA ARG A 159 -14.46 -10.49 3.65
C ARG A 159 -14.08 -10.34 5.13
N ALA A 160 -12.78 -10.28 5.44
CA ALA A 160 -12.29 -10.09 6.80
C ALA A 160 -12.73 -8.74 7.37
N MET A 161 -12.55 -7.66 6.62
CA MET A 161 -12.95 -6.31 7.01
C MET A 161 -14.46 -6.20 7.27
N PHE A 162 -15.30 -6.70 6.35
CA PHE A 162 -16.74 -6.64 6.54
C PHE A 162 -17.24 -7.55 7.66
N ARG A 163 -16.60 -8.71 7.89
CA ARG A 163 -16.90 -9.55 9.05
C ARG A 163 -16.59 -8.81 10.34
N ASP A 164 -15.40 -8.24 10.45
CA ASP A 164 -14.97 -7.50 11.65
C ASP A 164 -15.93 -6.30 11.90
N ALA A 165 -16.29 -5.55 10.85
CA ALA A 165 -17.27 -4.47 10.96
C ALA A 165 -18.67 -4.97 11.36
N ARG A 166 -19.15 -6.11 10.83
CA ARG A 166 -20.47 -6.65 11.21
C ARG A 166 -20.51 -7.12 12.66
N GLN A 167 -19.39 -7.61 13.19
CA GLN A 167 -19.25 -8.10 14.56
C GLN A 167 -18.95 -6.99 15.58
N ALA A 168 -18.78 -5.75 15.13
CA ALA A 168 -18.50 -4.62 16.00
C ALA A 168 -19.72 -4.19 16.82
N ASP A 169 -19.49 -3.92 18.10
CA ASP A 169 -20.47 -3.54 19.11
C ASP A 169 -20.94 -2.07 18.98
N SER A 170 -20.19 -1.23 18.27
CA SER A 170 -20.51 0.19 18.09
C SER A 170 -20.23 0.71 16.68
N TRP A 171 -20.94 1.77 16.28
CA TRP A 171 -20.69 2.44 15.00
C TRP A 171 -19.26 2.98 14.87
N ARG A 172 -18.66 3.41 15.98
CA ARG A 172 -17.27 3.86 16.00
C ARG A 172 -16.31 2.70 15.66
N GLN A 173 -16.51 1.53 16.27
CA GLN A 173 -15.73 0.34 15.93
C GLN A 173 -15.92 -0.09 14.47
N ARG A 174 -17.16 -0.03 13.96
CA ARG A 174 -17.49 -0.34 12.56
C ARG A 174 -16.67 0.51 11.61
N LEU A 175 -16.71 1.84 11.79
CA LEU A 175 -15.93 2.77 10.98
C LEU A 175 -14.42 2.57 11.20
N GLY A 176 -14.00 2.22 12.43
CA GLY A 176 -12.64 1.84 12.75
C GLY A 176 -12.14 0.70 11.86
N PHE A 177 -12.90 -0.39 11.76
CA PHE A 177 -12.53 -1.51 10.90
C PHE A 177 -12.49 -1.15 9.41
N LEU A 178 -13.28 -0.19 8.94
CA LEU A 178 -13.27 0.22 7.54
C LEU A 178 -12.11 1.17 7.21
N PHE A 179 -11.81 2.12 8.09
CA PHE A 179 -11.01 3.29 7.73
C PHE A 179 -9.72 3.48 8.55
N MET A 180 -9.52 2.75 9.64
CA MET A 180 -8.24 2.77 10.37
C MET A 180 -7.21 1.85 9.67
N PRO A 181 -5.92 1.92 10.05
CA PRO A 181 -4.90 1.03 9.50
C PRO A 181 -5.27 -0.46 9.64
N PRO A 182 -4.83 -1.35 8.73
CA PRO A 182 -5.17 -2.78 8.75
C PRO A 182 -4.88 -3.50 10.08
N GLN A 183 -3.83 -3.06 10.79
CA GLN A 183 -3.42 -3.57 12.10
C GLN A 183 -4.24 -2.99 13.28
N TRP A 184 -5.17 -2.06 13.03
CA TRP A 184 -5.94 -1.42 14.07
C TRP A 184 -6.85 -2.43 14.79
N ARG A 185 -6.87 -2.29 16.12
CA ARG A 185 -7.78 -2.94 17.04
C ARG A 185 -8.29 -1.88 17.99
N GLU A 186 -9.57 -1.94 18.37
CA GLU A 186 -10.03 -1.08 19.46
C GLU A 186 -9.34 -1.52 20.75
N LYS A 187 -8.89 -0.55 21.56
CA LYS A 187 -8.45 -0.86 22.92
C LYS A 187 -9.66 -1.38 23.70
N PRO A 188 -9.52 -2.45 24.51
CA PRO A 188 -10.61 -2.89 25.37
C PRO A 188 -11.13 -1.70 26.18
N SER A 189 -12.45 -1.54 26.28
CA SER A 189 -13.03 -0.55 27.18
C SER A 189 -12.60 -0.87 28.62
N LEU A 190 -12.40 0.16 29.45
CA LEU A 190 -12.10 -0.03 30.88
C LEU A 190 -13.16 -0.92 31.58
N SER A 191 -14.40 -0.93 31.11
CA SER A 191 -15.46 -1.79 31.63
C SER A 191 -15.22 -3.29 31.36
N ALA A 192 -14.57 -3.64 30.24
CA ALA A 192 -14.26 -5.03 29.90
C ALA A 192 -13.06 -5.57 30.71
N LYS A 193 -12.16 -4.69 31.19
CA LYS A 193 -11.07 -5.07 32.10
C LYS A 193 -11.56 -5.41 33.50
N ILE A 194 -12.56 -4.67 34.00
CA ILE A 194 -13.11 -4.84 35.36
C ILE A 194 -13.96 -6.11 35.47
N GLN A 195 -14.48 -6.66 34.37
CA GLN A 195 -15.24 -7.92 34.36
C GLN A 195 -14.36 -9.17 34.19
N SER A 196 -13.05 -9.00 34.00
CA SER A 196 -12.09 -10.09 33.82
C SER A 196 -11.09 -10.25 34.98
N GLU A 197 -11.30 -9.50 36.06
CA GLU A 197 -10.60 -9.62 37.35
C GLU A 197 -11.58 -10.15 38.41
#